data_AF-A0A158EQE3-F1
#
_entry.id   AF-A0A158EQE3-F1
#
_cell.length_a   1.000
_cell.length_b   1.000
_cell.length_c   1.000
_cell.angle_alpha   90.00
_cell.angle_beta   90.00
_cell.angle_gamma   90.00
#
_symmetry.space_group_name_H-M   'P 1'
#
loop_
_entity.id
_entity.type
_entity.pdbx_description
1 polymer ?
#
loop_
_entity_poly.entity_id
_entity_poly.type
_entity_poly.pdbx_seq_one_letter_code
_entity_poly.pdbx_strand_id
1 'polypeptide(L)'
;MTFKKGQSGNPKGRPRTGSDKRTDRRADTRALFLEKAPDLVKKVLELALAGDTTMLRLCVDRIVPSLRPTDGPISISLPAGSLVDQGQAVLDALAVGKLTTDQANSVMGVIQGQAKIFETDELARRVAALEAGNGGST
;
A
#
# COMPACT_ATOMS: atom_id res chain seq x y z
N MET A 1 -37.39 26.15 -10.32
CA MET A 1 -37.44 24.90 -11.11
C MET A 1 -36.76 23.80 -10.31
N THR A 2 -37.55 22.91 -9.71
CA THR A 2 -37.08 21.85 -8.81
C THR A 2 -36.49 20.70 -9.62
N PHE A 3 -35.33 20.19 -9.20
CA PHE A 3 -34.65 19.06 -9.84
C PHE A 3 -35.50 17.79 -9.78
N LYS A 4 -35.79 17.16 -10.94
CA LYS A 4 -36.50 15.88 -11.01
C LYS A 4 -35.52 14.72 -10.83
N LYS A 5 -35.65 13.99 -9.71
CA LYS A 5 -34.88 12.77 -9.44
C LYS A 5 -35.09 11.77 -10.60
N GLY A 6 -33.99 11.29 -11.17
CA GLY A 6 -34.00 10.31 -12.28
C GLY A 6 -33.94 10.91 -13.68
N GLN A 7 -34.03 12.23 -13.84
CA GLN A 7 -33.92 12.88 -15.15
C GLN A 7 -32.72 13.82 -15.16
N SER A 8 -31.63 13.42 -15.83
CA SER A 8 -30.48 14.29 -16.01
C SER A 8 -30.88 15.53 -16.82
N GLY A 9 -30.55 16.72 -16.32
CA GLY A 9 -30.71 17.97 -17.07
C GLY A 9 -29.81 18.05 -18.31
N ASN A 10 -28.84 17.13 -18.44
CA ASN A 10 -28.06 16.90 -19.64
C ASN A 10 -28.23 15.45 -20.11
N PRO A 11 -29.23 15.14 -20.95
CA PRO A 11 -29.51 13.79 -21.43
C PRO A 11 -28.38 13.21 -22.31
N LYS A 12 -27.51 14.05 -22.89
CA LYS A 12 -26.32 13.60 -23.64
C LYS A 12 -25.11 13.27 -22.76
N GLY A 13 -25.22 13.47 -21.44
CA GLY A 13 -24.13 13.26 -20.49
C GLY A 13 -22.98 14.26 -20.65
N ARG A 14 -21.99 14.19 -19.74
CA ARG A 14 -20.72 14.93 -19.91
C ARG A 14 -20.03 14.39 -21.17
N PRO A 15 -19.63 15.24 -22.13
CA PRO A 15 -19.00 14.76 -23.36
C PRO A 15 -17.78 13.90 -23.00
N ARG A 16 -17.72 12.68 -23.55
CA ARG A 16 -16.52 11.82 -23.55
C ARG A 16 -15.44 12.49 -24.39
N THR A 17 -14.86 13.57 -23.88
CA THR A 17 -13.51 13.94 -24.30
C THR A 17 -12.61 12.87 -23.71
N GLY A 18 -11.91 12.13 -24.58
CA GLY A 18 -11.02 11.04 -24.21
C GLY A 18 -10.09 11.49 -23.09
N SER A 19 -9.96 10.62 -22.08
CA SER A 19 -9.17 10.81 -20.86
C SER A 19 -9.52 12.07 -20.06
N ASP A 20 -9.26 12.05 -18.76
CA ASP A 20 -9.18 13.33 -18.04
C ASP A 20 -8.08 14.14 -18.75
N LYS A 21 -8.40 15.28 -19.36
CA LYS A 21 -7.42 16.13 -20.06
C LYS A 21 -6.20 16.45 -19.18
N ARG A 22 -6.36 16.35 -17.86
CA ARG A 22 -5.27 16.43 -16.88
C ARG A 22 -4.31 15.24 -16.92
N THR A 23 -4.82 14.02 -17.10
CA THR A 23 -4.03 12.79 -17.24
C THR A 23 -3.23 12.81 -18.55
N ASP A 24 -3.84 13.23 -19.66
CA ASP A 24 -3.14 13.33 -20.96
C ASP A 24 -2.03 14.37 -20.91
N ARG A 25 -2.33 15.57 -20.39
CA ARG A 25 -1.29 16.61 -20.21
C ARG A 25 -0.14 16.15 -19.32
N ARG A 26 -0.41 15.36 -18.28
CA ARG A 26 0.64 14.80 -17.41
C ARG A 26 1.51 13.80 -18.15
N ALA A 27 0.92 12.95 -18.98
CA ALA A 27 1.64 11.99 -19.80
C ALA A 27 2.52 12.72 -20.84
N ASP A 28 1.96 13.69 -21.56
CA ASP A 28 2.68 14.50 -22.56
C ASP A 28 3.84 15.27 -21.92
N THR A 29 3.58 15.93 -20.79
CA THR A 29 4.61 16.65 -20.03
C THR A 29 5.71 15.70 -19.58
N ARG A 30 5.35 14.53 -19.04
CA ARG A 30 6.33 13.53 -18.62
C ARG A 30 7.19 13.04 -19.78
N ALA A 31 6.61 12.84 -20.96
CA ALA A 31 7.35 12.45 -22.15
C ALA A 31 8.40 13.50 -22.53
N LEU A 32 8.03 14.79 -22.54
CA LEU A 32 8.96 15.89 -22.81
C LEU A 32 10.11 15.95 -21.79
N PHE A 33 9.81 15.73 -20.50
CA PHE A 33 10.85 15.68 -19.46
C PHE A 33 11.78 14.48 -19.62
N LEU A 34 11.27 13.31 -20.00
CA LEU A 34 12.08 12.11 -20.22
C LEU A 34 13.02 12.27 -21.41
N GLU A 35 12.55 12.89 -22.49
CA GLU A 35 13.37 13.18 -23.66
C GLU A 35 14.57 14.08 -23.31
N LYS A 36 14.37 15.07 -22.43
CA LYS A 36 15.41 16.02 -22.00
C LYS A 36 16.08 15.65 -20.68
N ALA A 37 15.82 14.46 -20.13
CA ALA A 37 16.30 14.09 -18.80
C ALA A 37 17.83 14.21 -18.64
N PRO A 38 18.68 13.76 -19.60
CA PRO A 38 20.13 13.88 -19.46
C PRO A 38 20.62 15.33 -19.37
N ASP A 39 20.07 16.21 -20.20
CA ASP A 39 20.47 17.61 -20.24
C ASP A 39 19.94 18.38 -19.02
N LEU A 40 18.72 18.05 -18.57
CA LEU A 40 18.16 18.60 -17.35
C LEU A 40 19.04 18.25 -16.13
N VAL A 41 19.49 17.00 -16.03
CA VAL A 41 20.38 16.56 -14.93
C VAL A 41 21.70 17.31 -14.95
N LYS A 42 22.34 17.46 -16.13
CA LYS A 42 23.56 18.27 -16.25
C LYS A 42 23.32 19.70 -15.77
N LYS A 43 22.20 20.32 -16.16
CA LYS A 43 21.90 21.69 -15.77
C LYS A 43 21.63 21.85 -14.27
N VAL A 44 20.95 20.89 -13.66
CA VAL A 44 20.73 20.86 -12.20
C VAL A 44 22.07 20.79 -11.46
N LEU A 45 23.01 19.96 -11.93
CA LEU A 45 24.35 19.87 -11.32
C LEU A 45 25.13 21.18 -11.45
N GLU A 46 25.13 21.81 -12.62
CA GLU A 46 25.75 23.13 -12.82
C GLU A 46 25.21 24.18 -11.85
N LEU A 47 23.88 24.28 -11.72
CA LEU A 47 23.24 25.25 -10.84
C LEU A 47 23.53 24.97 -9.36
N ALA A 48 23.50 23.70 -8.95
CA ALA A 48 23.84 23.30 -7.59
C ALA A 48 25.30 23.64 -7.25
N LEU A 49 26.24 23.31 -8.15
CA LEU A 49 27.66 23.60 -7.96
C LEU A 49 27.98 25.10 -8.04
N ALA A 50 27.15 25.89 -8.72
CA ALA A 50 27.23 27.35 -8.73
C ALA A 50 26.64 28.01 -7.47
N GLY A 51 26.11 27.24 -6.52
CA GLY A 51 25.64 27.74 -5.22
C GLY A 51 24.14 28.04 -5.16
N ASP A 52 23.32 27.58 -6.11
CA ASP A 52 21.86 27.67 -6.00
C ASP A 52 21.38 26.82 -4.81
N THR A 53 20.95 27.48 -3.74
CA THR A 53 20.51 26.83 -2.50
C THR A 53 19.30 25.93 -2.68
N THR A 54 18.44 26.21 -3.66
CA THR A 54 17.27 25.39 -3.97
C THR A 54 17.71 24.08 -4.63
N MET A 55 18.62 24.16 -5.60
CA MET A 55 19.16 22.98 -6.27
C MET A 55 20.01 22.14 -5.31
N LEU A 56 20.83 22.77 -4.48
CA LEU A 56 21.60 22.10 -3.42
C LEU A 56 20.68 21.29 -2.50
N ARG A 57 19.58 21.89 -2.01
CA ARG A 57 18.61 21.19 -1.18
C ARG A 57 17.96 20.01 -1.91
N LEU A 58 17.50 20.21 -3.15
CA LEU A 58 16.88 19.15 -3.95
C LEU A 58 17.83 17.98 -4.20
N CYS A 59 19.10 18.27 -4.49
CA CYS A 59 20.13 17.26 -4.67
C CYS A 59 20.41 16.50 -3.36
N VAL A 60 20.60 17.21 -2.24
CA VAL A 60 20.84 16.59 -0.92
C VAL A 60 19.65 15.72 -0.49
N ASP A 61 18.41 16.20 -0.62
CA ASP A 61 17.20 15.44 -0.26
C ASP A 61 17.03 14.15 -1.11
N ARG A 62 17.67 14.07 -2.28
CA ARG A 62 17.63 12.90 -3.18
C ARG A 62 18.82 11.96 -3.02
N ILE A 63 20.00 12.51 -2.71
CA ILE A 63 21.23 11.74 -2.47
C ILE A 63 21.21 11.14 -1.06
N VAL A 64 20.80 11.95 -0.08
CA VAL A 64 20.62 11.57 1.31
C VAL A 64 19.13 11.36 1.51
N PRO A 65 18.60 10.12 1.44
CA PRO A 65 17.21 9.88 1.74
C PRO A 65 16.94 10.40 3.15
N SER A 66 15.80 11.06 3.36
CA SER A 66 15.35 11.34 4.71
C SER A 66 15.38 10.04 5.51
N LEU A 67 15.91 10.11 6.73
CA LEU A 67 15.78 9.02 7.71
C LEU A 67 14.29 8.79 7.91
N ARG A 68 13.70 7.89 7.11
CA ARG A 68 12.44 7.28 7.50
C ARG A 68 12.76 6.55 8.81
N PRO A 69 11.92 6.69 9.85
CA PRO A 69 11.93 5.74 10.94
C PRO A 69 11.45 4.41 10.36
N THR A 70 12.36 3.74 9.65
CA THR A 70 12.24 2.34 9.32
C THR A 70 12.73 1.63 10.57
N ASP A 71 11.77 1.08 11.28
CA ASP A 71 12.02 0.08 12.29
C ASP A 71 12.90 -1.01 11.65
N GLY A 72 14.09 -1.22 12.24
CA GLY A 72 15.03 -2.22 11.77
C GLY A 72 14.43 -3.63 11.80
N PRO A 73 15.09 -4.61 11.18
CA PRO A 73 14.64 -6.00 11.22
C PRO A 73 14.44 -6.45 12.67
N ILE A 74 13.25 -6.98 12.98
CA ILE A 74 12.91 -7.47 14.31
C ILE A 74 13.13 -8.97 14.41
N SER A 75 13.67 -9.40 15.55
CA SER A 75 13.70 -10.81 15.93
C SER A 75 12.64 -11.04 17.00
N ILE A 76 11.57 -11.75 16.64
CA ILE A 76 10.54 -12.18 17.58
C ILE A 76 10.47 -13.70 17.59
N SER A 77 10.59 -14.29 18.77
CA SER A 77 10.39 -15.73 18.97
C SER A 77 8.92 -15.98 19.24
N LEU A 78 8.22 -16.54 18.27
CA LEU A 78 6.83 -16.96 18.44
C LEU A 78 6.80 -18.40 18.98
N PRO A 79 5.98 -18.70 20.01
CA PRO A 79 5.82 -20.06 20.50
C PRO A 79 5.23 -20.96 19.41
N ALA A 80 5.69 -22.22 19.38
CA ALA A 80 4.97 -23.27 18.67
C ALA A 80 3.64 -23.51 19.38
N GLY A 81 2.52 -23.53 18.65
CA GLY A 81 1.20 -23.67 19.28
C GLY A 81 0.11 -22.93 18.52
N SER A 82 -0.90 -22.48 19.26
CA SER A 82 -2.05 -21.80 18.68
C SER A 82 -1.71 -20.38 18.23
N LEU A 83 -2.51 -19.84 17.31
CA LEU A 83 -2.40 -18.43 16.90
C LEU A 83 -2.67 -17.46 18.06
N VAL A 84 -3.42 -17.90 19.07
CA VAL A 84 -3.67 -17.13 20.30
C VAL A 84 -2.38 -17.00 21.10
N ASP A 85 -1.65 -18.10 21.30
CA ASP A 85 -0.37 -18.10 22.02
C ASP A 85 0.66 -17.21 21.31
N GLN A 86 0.69 -17.26 19.98
CA GLN A 86 1.55 -16.40 19.17
C GLN A 86 1.17 -14.94 19.29
N GLY A 87 -0.13 -14.61 19.27
CA GLY A 87 -0.60 -13.24 19.47
C GLY A 87 -0.27 -12.70 20.86
N GLN A 88 -0.42 -13.52 21.90
CA GLN A 88 -0.06 -13.14 23.26
C GLN A 88 1.45 -12.84 23.39
N ALA A 89 2.30 -13.66 22.76
CA ALA A 89 3.75 -13.40 22.75
C ALA A 89 4.12 -12.05 22.10
N VAL A 90 3.37 -11.60 21.08
CA VAL A 90 3.55 -10.27 20.47
C VAL A 90 3.13 -9.16 21.45
N LEU A 91 1.99 -9.32 22.13
CA LEU A 91 1.52 -8.35 23.11
C LEU A 91 2.48 -8.23 24.30
N ASP A 92 3.01 -9.34 24.78
CA ASP A 92 3.98 -9.36 25.88
C ASP A 92 5.28 -8.65 25.47
N ALA A 93 5.77 -8.91 24.25
CA ALA A 93 6.95 -8.23 23.70
C ALA A 93 6.74 -6.72 23.53
N LEU A 94 5.55 -6.30 23.13
CA LEU A 94 5.17 -4.89 23.05
C LEU A 94 5.12 -4.25 24.45
N ALA A 95 4.50 -4.92 25.43
CA ALA A 95 4.33 -4.39 26.78
C ALA A 95 5.66 -4.11 27.50
N VAL A 96 6.70 -4.93 27.23
CA VAL A 96 8.05 -4.72 27.78
C VAL A 96 8.94 -3.83 26.91
N GLY A 97 8.41 -3.23 25.83
CA GLY A 97 9.14 -2.32 24.95
C GLY A 97 10.17 -2.98 24.03
N LYS A 98 10.09 -4.30 23.81
CA LYS A 98 10.94 -5.00 22.82
C LYS A 98 10.48 -4.74 21.39
N LEU A 99 9.21 -4.39 21.21
CA LEU A 99 8.64 -3.99 19.93
C LEU A 99 8.10 -2.56 20.02
N THR A 100 8.19 -1.83 18.92
CA THR A 100 7.38 -0.63 18.70
C THR A 100 5.94 -1.03 18.41
N THR A 101 5.02 -0.08 18.53
CA THR A 101 3.61 -0.29 18.17
C THR A 101 3.45 -0.68 16.69
N ASP A 102 4.23 -0.07 15.79
CA ASP A 102 4.17 -0.36 14.36
C ASP A 102 4.71 -1.75 14.03
N GLN A 103 5.78 -2.19 14.70
CA GLN A 103 6.28 -3.56 14.60
C GLN A 103 5.26 -4.58 15.10
N ALA A 104 4.65 -4.34 16.27
CA ALA A 104 3.64 -5.24 16.82
C ALA A 104 2.41 -5.36 15.90
N ASN A 105 1.93 -4.23 15.36
CA ASN A 105 0.83 -4.21 14.40
C ASN A 105 1.17 -5.01 13.13
N SER A 106 2.40 -4.87 12.63
CA SER A 106 2.88 -5.59 11.45
C SER A 106 2.89 -7.11 11.69
N VAL A 107 3.43 -7.56 12.82
CA VAL A 107 3.46 -9.00 13.16
C VAL A 107 2.06 -9.54 13.40
N MET A 108 1.20 -8.80 14.11
CA MET A 108 -0.20 -9.22 14.30
C MET A 108 -0.98 -9.34 13.00
N GLY A 109 -0.70 -8.47 12.02
CA GLY A 109 -1.26 -8.57 10.67
C GLY A 109 -0.89 -9.89 9.98
N VAL A 110 0.35 -10.36 10.14
CA VAL A 110 0.80 -11.66 9.61
C VAL A 110 0.07 -12.82 10.29
N ILE A 111 -0.05 -12.80 11.62
CA ILE A 111 -0.78 -13.82 12.39
C ILE A 111 -2.26 -13.86 11.96
N GLN A 112 -2.90 -12.71 11.77
CA GLN A 112 -4.27 -12.62 11.29
C GLN A 112 -4.42 -13.18 9.87
N GLY A 113 -3.44 -12.95 9.00
CA GLY A 113 -3.39 -13.56 7.66
C GLY A 113 -3.38 -15.09 7.74
N GLN A 114 -2.56 -15.66 8.62
CA GLN A 114 -2.49 -17.10 8.86
C GLN A 114 -3.83 -17.65 9.40
N ALA A 115 -4.48 -16.93 10.33
CA ALA A 115 -5.78 -17.32 10.88
C ALA A 115 -6.84 -17.47 9.78
N LYS A 116 -6.92 -16.49 8.87
CA LYS A 116 -7.88 -16.52 7.75
C LYS A 116 -7.63 -17.70 6.81
N ILE A 117 -6.37 -18.05 6.56
CA ILE A 117 -6.03 -19.23 5.73
C ILE A 117 -6.55 -20.50 6.40
N PHE A 118 -6.30 -20.66 7.70
CA PHE A 118 -6.75 -21.82 8.46
C PHE A 118 -8.28 -21.91 8.51
N GLU A 119 -8.97 -20.81 8.82
CA GLU A 119 -10.43 -20.74 8.83
C GLU A 119 -11.03 -21.12 7.47
N THR A 120 -10.43 -20.62 6.38
CA THR A 120 -10.91 -20.92 5.03
C THR A 120 -10.75 -22.41 4.69
N ASP A 121 -9.62 -23.03 5.05
CA ASP A 121 -9.40 -24.47 4.85
C ASP A 121 -10.34 -25.33 5.71
N GLU A 122 -10.52 -24.98 6.99
CA GLU A 122 -11.43 -25.68 7.91
C GLU A 122 -12.88 -25.62 7.40
N LEU A 123 -13.34 -24.43 7.01
CA LEU A 123 -14.68 -24.25 6.46
C LEU A 123 -14.86 -25.03 5.16
N ALA A 124 -13.89 -25.01 4.25
CA ALA A 124 -13.95 -25.75 3.00
C ALA A 124 -14.09 -27.27 3.25
N ARG A 125 -13.31 -27.82 4.21
CA ARG A 125 -13.42 -29.24 4.60
C ARG A 125 -14.78 -29.57 5.19
N ARG A 126 -15.32 -28.72 6.05
CA ARG A 126 -16.63 -28.93 6.68
C ARG A 126 -17.77 -28.87 5.67
N VAL A 127 -17.71 -27.94 4.71
CA VAL A 127 -18.68 -27.85 3.61
C VAL A 127 -18.63 -29.13 2.76
N ALA A 128 -17.43 -29.56 2.34
CA ALA A 128 -17.29 -30.79 1.55
C ALA A 128 -17.84 -32.04 2.27
N ALA A 129 -17.62 -32.15 3.59
CA ALA A 129 -18.17 -33.24 4.39
C ALA A 129 -19.71 -33.22 4.45
N LEU A 130 -20.30 -32.04 4.57
CA LEU A 130 -21.76 -31.87 4.57
C LEU A 130 -22.37 -32.17 3.19
N GLU A 131 -21.72 -31.73 2.11
CA GLU A 131 -22.16 -32.01 0.74
C GLU A 131 -22.10 -33.51 0.42
N ALA A 132 -21.06 -34.21 0.87
CA ALA A 132 -20.95 -35.67 0.74
C ALA A 132 -22.04 -36.41 1.53
N GLY A 133 -22.42 -35.91 2.72
CA GLY A 133 -23.48 -36.48 3.54
C GLY A 133 -24.89 -36.25 2.99
N ASN A 134 -25.13 -35.10 2.35
CA ASN A 134 -26.45 -34.74 1.79
C ASN A 134 -26.66 -35.20 0.34
N GLY A 135 -25.60 -35.55 -0.41
CA GLY A 135 -25.68 -36.03 -1.79
C GLY A 135 -26.11 -37.50 -1.97
N GLY A 136 -26.35 -38.25 -0.88
CA GLY A 136 -26.75 -39.66 -0.90
C GLY A 136 -28.26 -39.93 -0.86
N SER A 137 -29.11 -38.91 -1.01
CA SER A 137 -30.57 -39.04 -0.96
C SER A 137 -31.24 -38.54 -2.24
N THR A 138 -30.91 -39.16 -3.37
CA THR A 138 -31.74 -39.20 -4.59
C THR A 138 -31.56 -40.52 -5.29
#